data_AF-A0A3D1Z5M5-F1
#
_entry.id   AF-A0A3D1Z5M5-F1
#
_cell.length_a   1.000
_cell.length_b   1.000
_cell.length_c   1.000
_cell.angle_alpha   90.00
_cell.angle_beta   90.00
_cell.angle_gamma   90.00
#
_symmetry.space_group_name_H-M   'P 1'
#
loop_
_entity.id
_entity.type
_entity.pdbx_description
1 polymer ?
#
loop_
_entity_poly.entity_id
_entity_poly.type
_entity_poly.pdbx_seq_one_letter_code
_entity_poly.pdbx_strand_id
1 'polypeptide(L)'
;MILSFNRPDYFRKNLTDNHQLCAFALGAELSSVYTLIGNKREIALGSLHEQNRLETIAKQCYEDFMKDPMLHEVLVNYAAGILDSDTTIFNDVHWHAQTPGLPLAKYYSALKHTEGHIDRSVIWEEHLKWCQSLSLALYEYCIDPLCTIDYEQKTVMINKPHTKQCFCYTDIKTPVVFNIDQYQYVQLPWPKSKRHKKRWL
;
A
#
# COMPACT_ATOMS: atom_id res chain seq x y z
N MET A 1 -9.41 16.86 10.49
CA MET A 1 -9.78 16.17 9.24
C MET A 1 -9.14 14.80 9.30
N ILE A 2 -9.92 13.76 9.59
CA ILE A 2 -9.45 12.38 9.49
C ILE A 2 -8.96 12.21 8.05
N LEU A 3 -7.75 11.66 7.85
CA LEU A 3 -7.31 11.24 6.53
C LEU A 3 -8.27 10.12 6.10
N SER A 4 -9.36 10.47 5.44
CA SER A 4 -10.25 9.47 4.84
C SER A 4 -9.63 9.10 3.51
N PHE A 5 -8.92 7.98 3.47
CA PHE A 5 -8.31 7.50 2.23
C PHE A 5 -9.37 7.10 1.18
N ASN A 6 -10.66 7.19 1.49
CA ASN A 6 -11.81 7.06 0.56
C ASN A 6 -11.85 8.10 -0.59
N ARG A 7 -10.82 8.94 -0.79
CA ARG A 7 -10.72 9.81 -1.98
C ARG A 7 -9.47 9.46 -2.78
N PRO A 8 -9.58 9.26 -4.11
CA PRO A 8 -8.44 8.97 -4.97
C PRO A 8 -7.25 9.92 -4.75
N ASP A 9 -7.50 11.22 -4.54
CA ASP A 9 -6.46 12.22 -4.34
C ASP A 9 -5.54 11.96 -3.14
N TYR A 10 -6.01 11.27 -2.09
CA TYR A 10 -5.16 10.92 -0.95
C TYR A 10 -4.14 9.83 -1.34
N PHE A 11 -4.60 8.79 -2.03
CA PHE A 11 -3.71 7.75 -2.54
C PHE A 11 -2.70 8.29 -3.54
N ARG A 12 -3.13 9.22 -4.41
CA ARG A 12 -2.21 9.89 -5.33
C ARG A 12 -1.13 10.69 -4.60
N LYS A 13 -1.44 11.30 -3.45
CA LYS A 13 -0.43 12.00 -2.63
C LYS A 13 0.60 11.03 -2.07
N ASN A 14 0.21 9.85 -1.59
CA ASN A 14 1.13 8.83 -1.08
C ASN A 14 2.19 8.41 -2.10
N LEU A 15 1.87 8.43 -3.40
CA LEU A 15 2.85 8.13 -4.45
C LEU A 15 3.99 9.14 -4.53
N THR A 16 3.78 10.34 -4.00
CA THR A 16 4.65 11.51 -4.23
C THR A 16 5.19 12.17 -2.96
N ASP A 17 4.59 11.85 -1.81
CA ASP A 17 4.94 12.39 -0.50
C ASP A 17 5.25 11.24 0.46
N ASN A 18 6.54 11.11 0.82
CA ASN A 18 7.02 10.06 1.72
C ASN A 18 6.35 10.12 3.10
N HIS A 19 5.98 11.30 3.60
CA HIS A 19 5.28 11.39 4.88
C HIS A 19 3.87 10.81 4.77
N GLN A 20 3.15 11.13 3.69
CA GLN A 20 1.82 10.55 3.48
C GLN A 20 1.90 9.04 3.27
N LEU A 21 2.92 8.55 2.56
CA LEU A 21 3.16 7.11 2.40
C LEU A 21 3.42 6.42 3.74
N CYS A 22 4.27 6.99 4.60
CA CYS A 22 4.51 6.45 5.94
C CYS A 22 3.23 6.48 6.80
N ALA A 23 2.43 7.55 6.75
CA ALA A 23 1.15 7.59 7.46
C ALA A 23 0.21 6.47 7.00
N PHE A 24 0.10 6.28 5.69
CA PHE A 24 -0.71 5.23 5.09
C PHE A 24 -0.26 3.84 5.53
N ALA A 25 1.06 3.55 5.41
CA ALA A 25 1.67 2.30 5.85
C ALA A 25 1.44 2.01 7.34
N LEU A 26 1.49 3.06 8.18
CA LEU A 26 1.17 2.96 9.61
C LEU A 26 -0.34 2.79 9.90
N GLY A 27 -1.21 2.79 8.89
CA GLY A 27 -2.65 2.64 9.07
C GLY A 27 -3.33 3.90 9.61
N ALA A 28 -2.88 5.10 9.20
CA ALA A 28 -3.48 6.39 9.60
C ALA A 28 -4.98 6.55 9.26
N GLU A 29 -5.54 5.63 8.48
CA GLU A 29 -6.98 5.46 8.27
C GLU A 29 -7.74 5.13 9.57
N LEU A 30 -7.09 4.41 10.47
CA LEU A 30 -7.65 4.11 11.78
C LEU A 30 -7.64 5.35 12.66
N SER A 31 -8.80 5.71 13.20
CA SER A 31 -8.95 6.84 14.13
C SER A 31 -7.99 6.78 15.32
N SER A 32 -7.71 5.57 15.84
CA SER A 32 -6.77 5.34 16.94
C SER A 32 -5.33 5.68 16.56
N VAL A 33 -4.88 5.27 15.37
CA VAL A 33 -3.57 5.61 14.81
C VAL A 33 -3.51 7.09 14.47
N TYR A 34 -4.51 7.62 13.77
CA TYR A 34 -4.59 9.03 13.39
C TYR A 34 -4.46 9.96 14.59
N THR A 35 -5.08 9.62 15.72
CA THR A 35 -4.98 10.39 16.97
C THR A 35 -3.57 10.35 17.56
N LEU A 36 -2.85 9.24 17.36
CA LEU A 36 -1.48 9.04 17.84
C LEU A 36 -0.46 9.83 17.01
N ILE A 37 -0.47 9.68 15.69
CA ILE A 37 0.51 10.33 14.79
C ILE A 37 0.12 11.79 14.49
N GLY A 38 -1.17 12.12 14.60
CA GLY A 38 -1.74 13.43 14.26
C GLY A 38 -1.58 13.79 12.78
N ASN A 39 -1.82 15.07 12.47
CA ASN A 39 -1.50 15.68 11.18
C ASN A 39 -0.11 16.35 11.20
N LYS A 40 0.82 15.78 11.98
CA LYS A 40 2.18 16.35 12.12
C LYS A 40 2.96 16.06 10.83
N ARG A 41 3.63 17.09 10.31
CA ARG A 41 4.46 16.97 9.09
C ARG A 41 5.64 16.02 9.27
N GLU A 42 6.11 15.85 10.51
CA GLU A 42 7.11 14.85 10.86
C GLU A 42 6.42 13.66 11.53
N ILE A 43 6.37 12.54 10.82
CA ILE A 43 5.96 11.24 11.40
C ILE A 43 7.20 10.64 12.05
N ALA A 44 7.67 11.29 13.10
CA ALA A 44 8.63 10.71 14.02
C ALA A 44 7.86 10.45 15.31
N LEU A 45 7.54 9.18 15.58
CA LEU A 45 7.09 8.74 16.90
C LEU A 45 8.28 8.89 17.85
N GLY A 46 8.49 10.11 18.32
CA GLY A 46 9.70 10.51 19.05
C GLY A 46 9.78 9.92 20.45
N SER A 47 8.66 9.41 20.99
CA SER A 47 8.63 8.78 22.31
C SER A 47 8.42 7.27 22.25
N LEU A 48 9.14 6.54 23.11
CA LEU A 48 8.93 5.10 23.34
C LEU A 48 7.47 4.79 23.71
N HIS A 49 6.81 5.70 24.42
CA HIS A 49 5.40 5.55 24.78
C HIS A 49 4.48 5.51 23.55
N GLU A 50 4.66 6.41 22.59
CA GLU A 50 3.86 6.41 21.36
C GLU A 50 4.17 5.18 20.49
N GLN A 51 5.44 4.76 20.42
CA GLN A 51 5.83 3.54 19.71
C GLN A 51 5.15 2.29 20.31
N ASN A 52 5.16 2.14 21.64
CA ASN A 52 4.48 1.03 22.33
C ASN A 52 2.96 1.05 22.10
N ARG A 53 2.35 2.25 22.07
CA ARG A 53 0.93 2.40 21.76
C ARG A 53 0.61 2.00 20.32
N LEU A 54 1.44 2.41 19.35
CA LEU A 54 1.28 1.98 17.96
C LEU A 54 1.38 0.46 17.84
N GLU A 55 2.38 -0.15 18.49
CA GLU A 55 2.55 -1.61 18.50
C GLU A 55 1.33 -2.32 19.11
N THR A 56 0.77 -1.76 20.18
CA THR A 56 -0.46 -2.28 20.80
C THR A 56 -1.65 -2.23 19.82
N ILE A 57 -1.81 -1.13 19.08
CA ILE A 57 -2.85 -1.00 18.06
C ILE A 57 -2.62 -2.02 16.94
N ALA A 58 -1.38 -2.13 16.45
CA ALA A 58 -1.02 -3.07 15.40
C ALA A 58 -1.31 -4.52 15.78
N LYS A 59 -0.97 -4.89 17.02
CA LYS A 59 -1.29 -6.20 17.61
C LYS A 59 -2.79 -6.45 17.67
N GLN A 60 -3.57 -5.47 18.13
CA GLN A 60 -5.03 -5.60 18.21
C GLN A 60 -5.64 -5.83 16.82
N CYS A 61 -5.25 -5.03 15.83
CA CYS A 61 -5.71 -5.20 14.45
C CYS A 61 -5.35 -6.59 13.91
N TYR A 62 -4.11 -7.04 14.12
CA TYR A 62 -3.68 -8.38 13.75
C TYR A 62 -4.54 -9.47 14.41
N GLU A 63 -4.71 -9.44 15.72
CA GLU A 63 -5.48 -10.45 16.45
C GLU A 63 -6.96 -10.48 16.04
N ASP A 64 -7.54 -9.32 15.72
CA ASP A 64 -8.91 -9.24 15.22
C ASP A 64 -9.05 -9.76 13.79
N PHE A 65 -8.13 -9.39 12.90
CA PHE A 65 -8.17 -9.82 11.50
C PHE A 65 -7.83 -11.31 11.33
N MET A 66 -7.01 -11.90 12.22
CA MET A 66 -6.75 -13.35 12.23
C MET A 66 -8.01 -14.20 12.56
N LYS A 67 -9.08 -13.60 13.08
CA LYS A 67 -10.36 -14.28 13.33
C LYS A 67 -11.21 -14.42 12.08
N ASP A 68 -10.99 -13.57 11.07
CA ASP A 68 -11.65 -13.64 9.78
C ASP A 68 -10.80 -14.50 8.82
N PRO A 69 -11.35 -15.60 8.26
CA PRO A 69 -10.58 -16.48 7.37
C PRO A 69 -9.97 -15.78 6.15
N MET A 70 -10.67 -14.80 5.57
CA MET A 70 -10.22 -14.10 4.37
C MET A 70 -9.09 -13.13 4.70
N LEU A 71 -9.22 -12.37 5.79
CA LEU A 71 -8.15 -11.47 6.23
C LEU A 71 -6.95 -12.23 6.80
N HIS A 72 -7.17 -13.39 7.42
CA HIS A 72 -6.10 -14.29 7.85
C HIS A 72 -5.23 -14.71 6.66
N GLU A 73 -5.84 -15.17 5.57
CA GLU A 73 -5.11 -15.53 4.34
C GLU A 73 -4.31 -14.34 3.79
N VAL A 74 -4.92 -13.15 3.73
CA VAL A 74 -4.24 -11.91 3.32
C VAL A 74 -3.01 -11.60 4.19
N LEU A 75 -3.11 -11.75 5.51
CA LEU A 75 -2.01 -11.49 6.44
C LEU A 75 -0.88 -12.52 6.34
N VAL A 76 -1.22 -13.79 6.11
CA VAL A 76 -0.25 -14.88 5.95
C VAL A 76 0.49 -14.76 4.62
N ASN A 77 -0.25 -14.57 3.52
CA ASN A 77 0.33 -14.41 2.19
C ASN A 77 1.26 -13.19 2.14
N TYR A 78 0.84 -12.08 2.76
CA TYR A 78 1.67 -10.89 2.87
C TYR A 78 2.96 -11.13 3.67
N ALA A 79 2.86 -11.80 4.81
CA ALA A 79 4.02 -12.06 5.66
C ALA A 79 5.00 -13.05 5.03
N ALA A 80 4.51 -14.06 4.31
CA ALA A 80 5.35 -14.99 3.55
C ALA A 80 6.07 -14.29 2.39
N GLY A 81 5.39 -13.38 1.69
CA GLY A 81 5.97 -12.68 0.56
C GLY A 81 7.06 -11.66 0.89
N ILE A 82 7.17 -11.22 2.16
CA ILE A 82 8.09 -10.11 2.53
C ILE A 82 9.56 -10.48 2.28
N LEU A 83 9.85 -11.79 2.15
CA LEU A 83 11.17 -12.35 1.89
C LEU A 83 11.40 -12.76 0.44
N ASP A 84 10.34 -12.77 -0.37
CA ASP A 84 10.35 -13.11 -1.80
C ASP A 84 9.66 -12.00 -2.60
N SER A 85 10.19 -10.78 -2.44
CA SER A 85 9.54 -9.53 -2.84
C SER A 85 9.40 -9.36 -4.36
N ASP A 86 10.25 -10.05 -5.14
CA ASP A 86 10.29 -9.92 -6.60
C ASP A 86 9.27 -10.83 -7.32
N THR A 87 8.66 -11.79 -6.63
CA THR A 87 7.71 -12.75 -7.25
C THR A 87 6.31 -12.71 -6.65
N THR A 88 6.13 -12.06 -5.50
CA THR A 88 4.85 -12.07 -4.80
C THR A 88 3.87 -11.06 -5.41
N ILE A 89 2.71 -11.57 -5.84
CA ILE A 89 1.58 -10.80 -6.38
C ILE A 89 0.46 -10.75 -5.35
N PHE A 90 -0.11 -9.57 -5.12
CA PHE A 90 -1.24 -9.38 -4.24
C PHE A 90 -2.50 -8.96 -5.00
N ASN A 91 -3.62 -9.60 -4.65
CA ASN A 91 -4.97 -9.27 -5.15
C ASN A 91 -5.92 -9.03 -3.96
N ASP A 92 -5.57 -8.05 -3.13
CA ASP A 92 -6.31 -7.76 -1.89
C ASP A 92 -6.69 -6.28 -1.76
N VAL A 93 -6.65 -5.53 -2.87
CA VAL A 93 -6.99 -4.10 -2.92
C VAL A 93 -8.38 -3.81 -2.36
N HIS A 94 -9.35 -4.68 -2.66
CA HIS A 94 -10.72 -4.54 -2.17
C HIS A 94 -10.82 -4.70 -0.64
N TRP A 95 -9.98 -5.54 -0.03
CA TRP A 95 -9.92 -5.68 1.43
C TRP A 95 -9.38 -4.43 2.09
N HIS A 96 -8.36 -3.80 1.51
CA HIS A 96 -7.84 -2.51 2.01
C HIS A 96 -8.87 -1.40 1.92
N ALA A 97 -9.68 -1.36 0.85
CA ALA A 97 -10.73 -0.35 0.72
C ALA A 97 -11.82 -0.45 1.80
N GLN A 98 -11.98 -1.61 2.44
CA GLN A 98 -13.04 -1.89 3.42
C GLN A 98 -12.51 -2.03 4.86
N THR A 99 -11.20 -2.21 5.03
CA THR A 99 -10.61 -2.63 6.30
C THR A 99 -9.52 -1.64 6.73
N PRO A 100 -9.90 -0.53 7.39
CA PRO A 100 -8.93 0.42 7.95
C PRO A 100 -7.92 -0.29 8.84
N GLY A 101 -6.64 0.02 8.64
CA GLY A 101 -5.56 -0.56 9.43
C GLY A 101 -5.02 -1.90 8.93
N LEU A 102 -5.55 -2.43 7.84
CA LEU A 102 -4.97 -3.59 7.18
C LEU A 102 -3.48 -3.39 6.80
N PRO A 103 -3.02 -2.21 6.33
CA PRO A 103 -1.59 -1.95 6.15
C PRO A 103 -0.76 -2.17 7.43
N LEU A 104 -1.25 -1.65 8.56
CA LEU A 104 -0.57 -1.78 9.86
C LEU A 104 -0.54 -3.23 10.35
N ALA A 105 -1.65 -3.96 10.21
CA ALA A 105 -1.73 -5.38 10.57
C ALA A 105 -0.81 -6.24 9.69
N LYS A 106 -0.71 -5.93 8.39
CA LYS A 106 0.24 -6.56 7.46
C LYS A 106 1.70 -6.36 7.89
N TYR A 107 2.07 -5.13 8.26
CA TYR A 107 3.40 -4.86 8.81
C TYR A 107 3.67 -5.67 10.08
N TYR A 108 2.71 -5.70 11.02
CA TYR A 108 2.82 -6.49 12.24
C TYR A 108 2.92 -8.00 11.97
N SER A 109 2.15 -8.51 11.01
CA SER A 109 2.21 -9.91 10.56
C SER A 109 3.61 -10.28 10.07
N ALA A 110 4.24 -9.43 9.25
CA ALA A 110 5.61 -9.63 8.77
C ALA A 110 6.65 -9.59 9.92
N LEU A 111 6.48 -8.69 10.89
CA LEU A 111 7.34 -8.68 12.09
C LEU A 111 7.20 -9.96 12.93
N LYS A 112 5.99 -10.53 12.99
CA LYS A 112 5.73 -11.78 13.71
C LYS A 112 6.32 -12.98 12.97
N HIS A 113 6.10 -13.06 11.67
CA HIS A 113 6.55 -14.16 10.83
C HIS A 113 8.07 -14.30 10.80
N THR A 114 8.80 -13.18 10.85
CA THR A 114 10.27 -13.20 10.83
C THR A 114 10.89 -13.46 12.21
N GLU A 115 10.10 -13.46 13.29
CA GLU A 115 10.54 -13.71 14.68
C GLU A 115 11.79 -12.92 15.13
N GLY A 116 12.06 -11.76 14.50
CA GLY A 116 13.24 -10.94 14.76
C GLY A 116 14.54 -11.46 14.11
N HIS A 117 14.48 -12.49 13.27
CA HIS A 117 15.61 -12.95 12.45
C HIS A 117 16.01 -11.95 11.37
N ILE A 118 15.13 -11.01 11.06
CA ILE A 118 15.33 -9.98 10.03
C ILE A 118 15.19 -8.62 10.69
N ASP A 119 16.06 -7.69 10.31
CA ASP A 119 16.01 -6.33 10.81
C ASP A 119 14.65 -5.69 10.49
N ARG A 120 14.05 -5.06 11.51
CA ARG A 120 12.80 -4.30 11.38
C ARG A 120 12.89 -3.21 10.33
N SER A 121 14.08 -2.64 10.10
CA SER A 121 14.32 -1.63 9.06
C SER A 121 14.09 -2.20 7.66
N VAL A 122 14.56 -3.41 7.39
CA VAL A 122 14.39 -4.11 6.11
C VAL A 122 12.91 -4.41 5.86
N ILE A 123 12.21 -4.96 6.86
CA ILE A 123 10.78 -5.24 6.77
C ILE A 123 9.98 -3.96 6.52
N TRP A 124 10.37 -2.86 7.17
CA TRP A 124 9.74 -1.55 6.99
C TRP A 124 9.95 -1.01 5.57
N GLU A 125 11.17 -1.10 5.03
CA GLU A 125 11.46 -0.65 3.67
C GLU A 125 10.65 -1.43 2.63
N GLU A 126 10.61 -2.76 2.72
CA GLU A 126 9.80 -3.58 1.82
C GLU A 126 8.31 -3.28 1.95
N HIS A 127 7.81 -3.13 3.18
CA HIS A 127 6.43 -2.72 3.44
C HIS A 127 6.09 -1.36 2.79
N LEU A 128 6.99 -0.38 2.84
CA LEU A 128 6.78 0.92 2.19
C LEU A 128 6.71 0.81 0.67
N LYS A 129 7.57 -0.01 0.06
CA LYS A 129 7.57 -0.23 -1.39
C LYS A 129 6.23 -0.84 -1.84
N TRP A 130 5.74 -1.86 -1.15
CA TRP A 130 4.41 -2.43 -1.44
C TRP A 130 3.26 -1.47 -1.15
N CYS A 131 3.35 -0.65 -0.08
CA CYS A 131 2.35 0.38 0.19
C CYS A 131 2.30 1.46 -0.90
N GLN A 132 3.41 1.72 -1.59
CA GLN A 132 3.45 2.62 -2.73
C GLN A 132 2.65 2.06 -3.90
N SER A 133 2.88 0.80 -4.27
CA SER A 133 2.10 0.09 -5.30
C SER A 133 0.63 -0.01 -4.92
N LEU A 134 0.34 -0.37 -3.67
CA LEU A 134 -1.02 -0.43 -3.14
C LEU A 134 -1.73 0.93 -3.21
N SER A 135 -1.01 2.04 -2.97
CA SER A 135 -1.59 3.37 -3.13
C SER A 135 -2.02 3.63 -4.58
N LEU A 136 -1.22 3.22 -5.57
CA LEU A 136 -1.63 3.33 -6.98
C LEU A 136 -2.83 2.41 -7.29
N ALA A 137 -2.81 1.19 -6.77
CA ALA A 137 -3.89 0.23 -6.92
C ALA A 137 -5.21 0.77 -6.33
N LEU A 138 -5.19 1.32 -5.12
CA LEU A 138 -6.36 1.92 -4.47
C LEU A 138 -6.85 3.18 -5.19
N TYR A 139 -5.95 4.00 -5.75
CA TYR A 139 -6.33 5.14 -6.58
C TYR A 139 -7.18 4.70 -7.78
N GLU A 140 -6.74 3.67 -8.49
CA GLU A 140 -7.45 3.13 -9.66
C GLU A 140 -8.74 2.41 -9.25
N TYR A 141 -8.72 1.66 -8.16
CA TYR A 141 -9.89 0.99 -7.59
C TYR A 141 -11.00 2.00 -7.24
N CYS A 142 -10.64 3.15 -6.65
CA CYS A 142 -11.63 4.18 -6.32
C CYS A 142 -12.22 4.89 -7.55
N ILE A 143 -11.51 4.89 -8.70
CA ILE A 143 -12.03 5.44 -9.95
C ILE A 143 -12.99 4.45 -10.61
N ASP A 144 -12.66 3.15 -10.56
CA ASP A 144 -13.39 2.09 -11.22
C ASP A 144 -13.40 0.81 -10.35
N PRO A 145 -14.38 0.65 -9.45
CA PRO A 145 -14.44 -0.51 -8.57
C PRO A 145 -14.76 -1.85 -9.27
N LEU A 146 -15.09 -1.83 -10.57
CA LEU A 146 -15.39 -3.04 -11.36
C LEU A 146 -14.15 -3.68 -11.97
N CYS A 147 -12.98 -3.05 -11.81
CA CYS A 147 -11.72 -3.61 -12.28
C CYS A 147 -11.16 -4.66 -11.31
N THR A 148 -10.37 -5.59 -11.84
CA THR A 148 -9.52 -6.47 -11.02
C THR A 148 -8.12 -5.88 -11.01
N ILE A 149 -7.53 -5.73 -9.83
CA ILE A 149 -6.20 -5.12 -9.67
C ILE A 149 -5.29 -6.06 -8.92
N ASP A 150 -4.17 -6.38 -9.55
CA ASP A 150 -3.05 -7.10 -8.97
C ASP A 150 -1.88 -6.12 -8.79
N TYR A 151 -1.15 -6.25 -7.68
CA TYR A 151 0.02 -5.41 -7.45
C TYR A 151 1.21 -6.19 -6.90
N GLU A 152 2.39 -5.75 -7.31
CA GLU A 152 3.70 -6.20 -6.88
C GLU A 152 4.52 -4.97 -6.46
N GLN A 153 5.77 -5.16 -6.03
CA GLN A 153 6.65 -4.07 -5.59
C GLN A 153 6.87 -2.96 -6.63
N LYS A 154 6.86 -3.29 -7.93
CA LYS A 154 7.17 -2.34 -9.02
C LYS A 154 6.15 -2.39 -10.16
N THR A 155 5.07 -3.14 -9.98
CA THR A 155 4.08 -3.39 -11.01
C THR A 155 2.69 -3.26 -10.41
N VAL A 156 1.77 -2.60 -11.12
CA VAL A 156 0.34 -2.61 -10.83
C VAL A 156 -0.39 -2.92 -12.12
N MET A 157 -1.11 -4.04 -12.14
CA MET A 157 -1.89 -4.51 -13.27
C MET A 157 -3.37 -4.26 -12.98
N ILE A 158 -4.07 -3.60 -13.91
CA ILE A 158 -5.46 -3.23 -13.80
C ILE A 158 -6.19 -3.77 -15.01
N ASN A 159 -7.02 -4.78 -14.79
CA ASN A 159 -7.84 -5.36 -15.84
C ASN A 159 -9.27 -4.80 -15.75
N LYS A 160 -9.71 -4.16 -16.83
CA LYS A 160 -11.03 -3.55 -17.02
C LYS A 160 -11.80 -4.38 -18.04
N PRO A 161 -12.45 -5.48 -17.64
CA PRO A 161 -13.10 -6.39 -18.58
C PRO A 161 -14.26 -5.72 -19.35
N HIS A 162 -14.95 -4.76 -18.72
CA HIS A 162 -16.10 -4.08 -19.31
C HIS A 162 -15.72 -3.10 -20.44
N THR A 163 -14.50 -2.57 -20.45
CA THR A 163 -13.95 -1.78 -21.59
C THR A 163 -12.97 -2.57 -22.44
N LYS A 164 -12.68 -3.83 -22.10
CA LYS A 164 -11.65 -4.68 -22.74
C LYS A 164 -10.27 -4.01 -22.74
N GLN A 165 -9.90 -3.41 -21.62
CA GLN A 165 -8.60 -2.75 -21.45
C GLN A 165 -7.83 -3.37 -20.29
N CYS A 166 -6.53 -3.52 -20.48
CA CYS A 166 -5.59 -3.89 -19.43
C CYS A 166 -4.50 -2.82 -19.35
N PHE A 167 -4.33 -2.25 -18.16
CA PHE A 167 -3.27 -1.28 -17.88
C PHE A 167 -2.23 -1.93 -16.99
N CYS A 168 -0.96 -1.74 -17.32
CA CYS A 168 0.17 -2.20 -16.51
C CYS A 168 1.08 -1.02 -16.24
N TYR A 169 1.08 -0.53 -15.01
CA TYR A 169 2.09 0.43 -14.58
C TYR A 169 3.37 -0.36 -14.25
N THR A 170 4.51 0.11 -14.76
CA THR A 170 5.82 -0.53 -14.55
C THR A 170 6.96 0.49 -14.74
N ASP A 171 8.22 0.07 -14.67
CA ASP A 171 9.41 0.93 -14.69
C ASP A 171 9.83 1.43 -16.10
N ILE A 172 9.02 1.15 -17.12
CA ILE A 172 9.24 1.64 -18.49
C ILE A 172 9.28 3.17 -18.55
N LYS A 173 9.96 3.71 -19.56
CA LYS A 173 10.09 5.16 -19.77
C LYS A 173 9.02 5.75 -20.68
N THR A 174 8.61 4.96 -21.68
CA THR A 174 7.69 5.36 -22.74
C THR A 174 6.50 4.42 -22.73
N PRO A 175 5.26 4.93 -22.75
CA PRO A 175 4.09 4.09 -22.86
C PRO A 175 4.16 3.16 -24.07
N VAL A 176 3.68 1.93 -23.90
CA VAL A 176 3.56 0.94 -24.96
C VAL A 176 2.09 0.55 -25.06
N VAL A 177 1.55 0.55 -26.28
CA VAL A 177 0.17 0.16 -26.54
C VAL A 177 0.17 -0.90 -27.62
N PHE A 178 -0.53 -2.00 -27.36
CA PHE A 178 -0.75 -3.06 -28.34
C PHE A 178 -2.12 -3.69 -28.11
N ASN A 179 -2.64 -4.36 -29.12
CA ASN A 179 -3.91 -5.08 -29.04
C ASN A 179 -3.63 -6.58 -29.17
N ILE A 180 -4.28 -7.38 -28.33
CA ILE A 180 -4.37 -8.83 -28.51
C ILE A 180 -5.87 -9.15 -28.61
N ASP A 181 -6.27 -9.69 -29.75
CA ASP A 181 -7.68 -9.92 -30.09
C ASP A 181 -8.54 -8.65 -29.91
N GLN A 182 -9.53 -8.72 -29.01
CA GLN A 182 -10.45 -7.62 -28.70
C GLN A 182 -10.00 -6.79 -27.48
N TYR A 183 -8.83 -7.09 -26.91
CA TYR A 183 -8.30 -6.42 -25.73
C TYR A 183 -7.18 -5.44 -26.09
N GLN A 184 -7.27 -4.24 -25.54
CA GLN A 184 -6.20 -3.25 -25.60
C GLN A 184 -5.33 -3.36 -24.35
N TYR A 185 -4.02 -3.51 -24.55
CA TYR A 185 -3.01 -3.55 -23.50
C TYR A 185 -2.21 -2.27 -23.54
N VAL A 186 -2.10 -1.62 -22.38
CA VAL A 186 -1.43 -0.35 -22.22
C VAL A 186 -0.41 -0.49 -21.09
N GLN A 187 0.87 -0.50 -21.42
CA GLN A 187 1.92 -0.36 -20.42
C GLN A 187 2.20 1.14 -20.22
N LEU A 188 2.23 1.57 -18.96
CA LEU A 188 2.44 2.95 -18.56
C LEU A 188 3.68 3.06 -17.66
N PRO A 189 4.45 4.16 -17.77
CA PRO A 189 5.51 4.43 -16.81
C PRO A 189 4.93 4.65 -15.42
N TRP A 190 5.69 4.26 -14.39
CA TRP A 190 5.32 4.52 -13.00
C TRP A 190 5.00 6.01 -12.79
N PRO A 191 3.91 6.35 -12.07
CA PRO A 191 3.57 7.75 -11.82
C PRO A 191 4.72 8.43 -11.07
N LYS A 192 5.47 9.28 -11.76
CA LYS A 192 6.60 9.96 -11.14
C LYS A 192 6.07 10.87 -10.04
N SER A 193 6.68 10.79 -8.85
CA SER A 193 6.59 11.89 -7.91
C SER A 193 7.07 13.13 -8.64
N LYS A 194 6.22 14.16 -8.70
CA LYS A 194 6.68 15.48 -9.13
C LYS A 194 7.70 15.91 -8.08
N ARG A 195 8.98 15.54 -8.26
CA ARG A 195 10.08 16.29 -7.65
C ARG A 195 9.89 17.70 -8.17
N HIS A 196 9.35 18.57 -7.33
CA HIS A 196 9.55 20.00 -7.51
C HIS A 196 11.05 20.17 -7.72
N LYS A 197 11.43 20.58 -8.94
CA LYS A 197 12.76 21.11 -9.20
C LYS A 197 12.93 22.30 -8.26
N LYS A 198 13.41 22.02 -7.06
CA LYS A 198 13.96 22.99 -6.15
C LYS A 198 15.25 23.49 -6.85
N ARG A 199 15.09 24.51 -7.70
CA ARG A 199 16.15 25.48 -7.95
C ARG A 199 16.35 26.17 -6.59
N TRP A 200 17.40 25.76 -5.89
CA TRP A 200 18.01 26.60 -4.86
C TRP A 200 19.36 27.03 -5.43
N LEU A 201 19.39 28.28 -5.88
CA LEU A 201 20.45 29.20 -5.47
C LEU A 201 20.03 29.74 -4.09
#